data_AF-A0AAN4ZQA2-F1
#
_entry.id   AF-A0AAN4ZQA2-F1
#
_cell.length_a   1.000
_cell.length_b   1.000
_cell.length_c   1.000
_cell.angle_alpha   90.00
_cell.angle_beta   90.00
_cell.angle_gamma   90.00
#
_symmetry.space_group_name_H-M   'P 1'
#
loop_
_entity.id
_entity.type
_entity.pdbx_description
1 polymer ?
#
loop_
_entity_poly.entity_id
_entity_poly.type
_entity_poly.pdbx_seq_one_letter_code
_entity_poly.pdbx_strand_id
1 'polypeptide(L)' 'HYLFPHAVVDHKIYFFGGLSEHPDYGAVLDTINDNLQTIPNIPLKALLMTTGVIDGRIYVAGGYNKKISLASLHAYNA' A
#
# COMPACT_ATOMS: atom_id res chain seq x y z
N HIS A 1 16.15 4.46 -2.71
CA HIS A 1 14.86 5.04 -2.26
C HIS A 1 13.80 3.95 -2.29
N TYR A 2 13.32 3.52 -1.13
CA TYR A 2 12.22 2.57 -1.03
C TYR A 2 10.91 3.35 -1.22
N LEU A 3 10.35 3.31 -2.43
CA LEU A 3 9.08 3.96 -2.73
C LEU A 3 7.95 3.03 -2.29
N PHE A 4 7.33 3.34 -1.15
CA PHE A 4 6.08 2.72 -0.72
C PHE A 4 4.95 3.71 -1.03
N PRO A 5 3.98 3.37 -1.89
CA PRO A 5 2.71 4.09 -1.86
C PRO A 5 2.12 3.99 -0.45
N HIS A 6 1.56 5.11 0.00
CA HIS A 6 0.98 5.23 1.33
C HIS A 6 -0.36 5.96 1.28
N ALA A 7 -1.22 5.65 2.22
CA ALA A 7 -2.49 6.32 2.40
C ALA A 7 -2.71 6.62 3.88
N VAL A 8 -3.42 7.70 4.16
CA VAL A 8 -3.79 8.09 5.52
C VAL A 8 -5.29 7.93 5.68
N VAL A 9 -5.70 7.17 6.71
CA VAL A 9 -7.10 7.07 7.14
C VAL A 9 -7.11 7.30 8.65
N ASP A 10 -7.85 8.31 9.09
CA ASP A 10 -7.84 8.79 10.48
C ASP A 10 -6.41 9.06 11.00
N HIS A 11 -6.02 8.41 12.10
CA HIS A 11 -4.69 8.51 12.71
C HIS A 11 -3.76 7.35 12.32
N LYS A 12 -3.98 6.77 11.14
CA LYS A 12 -3.22 5.62 10.65
C LYS A 12 -2.60 5.89 9.29
N ILE A 13 -1.33 5.53 9.14
CA ILE A 13 -0.61 5.56 7.87
C ILE A 13 -0.44 4.13 7.39
N TYR A 14 -1.00 3.81 6.22
CA TYR A 14 -0.93 2.49 5.61
C TYR A 14 0.15 2.49 4.51
N PHE A 15 0.98 1.45 4.50
CA PHE A 15 2.06 1.24 3.55
C PHE A 15 1.77 -0.03 2.74
N PHE A 16 1.97 0.04 1.43
CA PHE A 16 1.68 -1.06 0.52
C PHE A 16 2.83 -1.37 -0.43
N GLY A 17 3.16 -2.65 -0.58
CA GLY A 17 4.17 -3.17 -1.47
C GLY A 17 5.56 -2.63 -1.18
N GLY A 18 6.28 -2.21 -2.23
CA GLY A 18 7.57 -1.51 -2.13
C GLY A 18 8.74 -2.20 -2.84
N LEU A 19 9.83 -1.44 -3.01
CA LEU A 19 11.09 -1.91 -3.60
C LEU A 19 11.90 -2.77 -2.61
N SER A 20 11.36 -3.90 -2.15
CA SER A 20 12.10 -4.84 -1.29
C SER A 20 11.93 -6.30 -1.75
N GLU A 21 12.57 -7.24 -1.06
CA GLU A 21 12.35 -8.69 -1.22
C GLU A 21 10.87 -9.11 -1.03
N HIS A 22 10.03 -8.22 -0.48
CA HIS A 22 8.62 -8.44 -0.20
C HIS A 22 7.75 -7.40 -0.94
N PRO A 23 7.56 -7.53 -2.27
CA PRO A 23 6.83 -6.56 -3.08
C PRO A 23 5.32 -6.51 -2.78
N ASP A 24 4.83 -7.40 -1.92
CA ASP A 24 3.45 -7.53 -1.44
C ASP A 24 3.28 -7.10 0.03
N TYR A 25 4.35 -6.61 0.68
CA TYR A 25 4.33 -6.21 2.09
C TYR A 25 3.24 -5.18 2.41
N GLY A 26 2.57 -5.34 3.54
CA GLY A 26 1.63 -4.36 4.08
C GLY A 26 1.97 -4.01 5.51
N ALA A 27 1.90 -2.71 5.86
CA ALA A 27 1.98 -2.26 7.24
C ALA A 27 1.05 -1.09 7.53
N VAL A 28 0.72 -0.90 8.80
CA VAL A 28 -0.01 0.26 9.31
C VAL A 28 0.72 0.83 10.53
N LEU A 29 0.91 2.15 10.54
CA LEU A 29 1.41 2.91 11.68
C LEU A 29 0.24 3.64 12.33
N ASP A 30 -0.08 3.31 13.59
CA ASP A 30 -0.93 4.12 14.45
C ASP A 30 -0.10 5.29 15.00
N THR A 31 -0.45 6.51 14.59
CA THR A 31 0.31 7.72 14.93
C THR A 31 0.01 8.26 16.33
N ILE A 32 -1.05 7.77 17.00
CA ILE A 32 -1.37 8.13 18.38
C ILE A 32 -0.51 7.30 19.33
N ASN A 33 -0.41 6.00 19.04
CA ASN A 33 0.27 5.03 19.91
C ASN A 33 1.71 4.73 19.49
N ASP A 34 2.20 5.35 18.41
CA ASP A 34 3.51 5.09 17.79
C ASP A 34 3.76 3.59 17.58
N ASN A 35 2.76 2.92 17.01
CA ASN A 35 2.74 1.47 16.88
C ASN A 35 2.68 1.05 15.42
N LEU A 36 3.73 0.37 14.96
CA LEU A 36 3.82 -0.21 13.63
C LEU A 36 3.42 -1.68 13.65
N GLN A 37 2.44 -2.05 12.83
CA GLN A 37 1.94 -3.42 12.71
C GLN A 37 1.95 -3.87 11.26
N THR A 38 2.22 -5.15 11.03
CA THR A 38 2.02 -5.77 9.72
C THR A 38 0.53 -6.00 9.48
N ILE A 39 0.08 -5.79 8.24
CA ILE A 39 -1.28 -6.09 7.79
C ILE A 39 -1.22 -7.16 6.70
N PRO A 40 -2.36 -7.79 6.33
CA PRO A 40 -2.37 -8.75 5.24
C PRO A 40 -1.75 -8.18 3.96
N ASN A 41 -0.90 -8.98 3.32
CA ASN A 41 -0.26 -8.62 2.08
C ASN A 41 -1.31 -8.30 1.01
N ILE A 42 -1.09 -7.22 0.26
CA ILE A 42 -1.88 -6.96 -0.93
C ILE A 42 -1.51 -7.99 -2.01
N PRO A 43 -2.47 -8.53 -2.78
CA PRO A 43 -2.20 -9.55 -3.79
C PRO A 43 -1.55 -8.96 -5.06
N LEU A 44 -0.65 -7.98 -4.89
CA LEU A 44 -0.06 -7.20 -5.96
C LEU A 44 1.45 -7.07 -5.74
N LYS A 45 2.22 -7.75 -6.60
CA LYS A 45 3.69 -7.68 -6.62
C LYS A 45 4.14 -6.66 -7.67
N ALA A 46 3.96 -5.37 -7.38
CA ALA A 46 4.26 -4.29 -8.31
C ALA A 46 5.00 -3.11 -7.65
N LEU A 47 5.74 -2.38 -8.47
CA LEU A 47 6.45 -1.15 -8.11
C LEU A 47 5.71 0.06 -8.68
N LEU A 48 6.01 1.26 -8.21
CA LEU A 48 5.48 2.51 -8.78
C LEU A 48 3.93 2.56 -8.78
N MET A 49 3.30 1.90 -7.82
CA MET A 49 1.85 1.96 -7.61
C MET A 49 1.49 3.32 -6.99
N THR A 50 0.22 3.71 -7.11
CA THR A 50 -0.32 4.89 -6.43
C THR A 50 -1.45 4.49 -5.48
N THR A 51 -1.72 5.34 -4.50
CA THR A 51 -2.76 5.15 -3.49
C THR A 51 -3.71 6.34 -3.45
N GLY A 52 -4.99 6.08 -3.19
CA GLY A 52 -6.01 7.10 -2.94
C GLY A 52 -7.04 6.61 -1.93
N VAL A 53 -7.68 7.53 -1.20
CA VAL A 53 -8.71 7.20 -0.20
C VAL A 53 -10.05 7.74 -0.66
N ILE A 54 -11.07 6.88 -0.70
CA ILE A 54 -12.44 7.23 -1.05
C ILE A 54 -13.36 6.54 -0.04
N ASP A 55 -14.19 7.31 0.67
CA ASP A 55 -15.14 6.83 1.69
C ASP A 55 -14.50 5.90 2.74
N GLY A 56 -13.32 6.28 3.24
CA GLY A 56 -12.57 5.50 4.25
C GLY A 56 -11.92 4.21 3.72
N ARG A 57 -12.07 3.89 2.43
CA ARG A 57 -11.36 2.77 1.78
C ARG A 57 -10.13 3.26 1.04
N ILE A 58 -9.08 2.46 1.12
CA ILE A 58 -7.83 2.72 0.43
C ILE A 58 -7.81 1.97 -0.90
N TYR A 59 -7.48 2.66 -1.97
CA TYR A 59 -7.37 2.12 -3.31
C TYR A 59 -5.92 2.16 -3.76
N VAL A 60 -5.38 1.01 -4.14
CA VAL A 60 -4.03 0.84 -4.69
C VAL A 60 -4.15 0.58 -6.19
N ALA A 61 -3.64 1.49 -7.01
CA ALA A 61 -3.83 1.48 -8.45
C ALA A 61 -2.52 1.31 -9.23
N GLY A 62 -2.61 0.49 -10.29
CA GLY A 62 -1.60 0.34 -11.33
C GLY A 62 -0.27 -0.25 -10.86
N GLY A 63 0.83 0.37 -11.30
CA GLY A 63 2.19 -0.06 -11.05
C GLY A 63 2.83 -0.87 -12.19
N TYR A 64 4.06 -1.34 -11.96
CA TYR A 64 4.88 -2.07 -12.91
C TYR A 64 5.48 -3.31 -12.26
N ASN A 65 5.26 -4.49 -12.87
CA ASN A 65 5.70 -5.78 -12.32
C ASN A 65 7.00 -6.31 -12.95
N LYS A 66 7.84 -5.43 -13.50
CA LYS A 66 9.05 -5.76 -14.28
C LYS A 66 8.80 -6.40 -15.65
N LYS A 67 7.54 -6.52 -16.09
CA LYS A 67 7.17 -6.99 -17.43
C LYS A 67 6.22 -6.04 -18.13
N ILE A 68 5.16 -5.61 -17.45
CA ILE A 68 4.10 -4.75 -18.00
C ILE A 68 3.68 -3.69 -16.98
N SER A 69 3.17 -2.57 -17.49
CA SER A 69 2.36 -1.65 -16.70
C SER A 69 1.01 -2.29 -16.41
N LEU A 70 0.54 -2.18 -15.18
CA LEU A 70 -0.70 -2.78 -14.72
C LEU A 70 -1.83 -1.75 -14.78
N ALA A 71 -3.02 -2.22 -15.14
CA ALA A 71 -4.27 -1.46 -15.05
C ALA A 71 -5.17 -1.97 -13.90
N SER A 72 -4.59 -2.69 -12.93
CA SER A 72 -5.32 -3.24 -11.79
C SER A 72 -5.62 -2.18 -10.73
N LEU A 73 -6.70 -2.39 -9.98
CA LEU A 73 -7.12 -1.59 -8.84
C LEU A 73 -7.48 -2.55 -7.70
N HIS A 74 -6.92 -2.32 -6.51
CA HIS A 74 -7.23 -3.09 -5.32
C HIS A 74 -7.78 -2.18 -4.24
N ALA A 75 -8.86 -2.58 -3.59
CA ALA A 75 -9.41 -1.88 -2.45
C ALA A 75 -9.02 -2.59 -1.14
N TYR A 76 -8.64 -1.80 -0.15
CA TYR A 76 -8.35 -2.23 1.21
C TYR A 76 -9.29 -1.47 2.16
N ASN A 77 -9.94 -2.22 3.06
CA ASN A 77 -10.74 -1.63 4.13
C ASN A 77 -9.81 -1.31 5.31
N ALA A 78 -9.72 -0.03 5.66
CA ALA A 78 -8.86 0.49 6.72
C ALA A 78 -9.20 -0.07 8.11
#